data_AF-A0A435VF65-F1
#
_entry.id   AF-A0A435VF65-F1
#
_cell.length_a   1.000
_cell.length_b   1.000
_cell.length_c   1.000
_cell.angle_alpha   90.00
_cell.angle_beta   90.00
_cell.angle_gamma   90.00
#
_symmetry.space_group_name_H-M   'P 1'
#
loop_
_entity.id
_entity.type
_entity.pdbx_description
1 polymer ?
#
loop_
_entity_poly.entity_id
_entity_poly.type
_entity_poly.pdbx_seq_one_letter_code
_entity_poly.pdbx_strand_id
1 'polypeptide(L)' 'QGAMTSIFSITSIITPLLYTAIFSWFTGPSAPVTFGGAPYLLGACFLTLAVIVFVTKVARPAARTNVATGVAEDGAQV' A
#
# COMPACT_ATOMS: atom_id res chain seq x y z
N GLN A 1 3.35 -18.71 0.90
CA GLN A 1 4.00 -17.43 0.59
C GLN A 1 4.78 -17.50 -0.73
N GLY A 2 4.14 -17.93 -1.82
CA GLY A 2 4.73 -17.87 -3.17
C GLY A 2 4.13 -16.72 -3.97
N ALA A 3 2.80 -16.62 -3.99
CA ALA A 3 2.07 -15.58 -4.71
C ALA A 3 2.47 -14.14 -4.33
N MET A 4 2.56 -13.82 -3.02
CA MET A 4 3.00 -12.49 -2.58
C MET A 4 4.44 -12.17 -3.03
N THR A 5 5.34 -13.14 -2.94
CA THR A 5 6.75 -13.00 -3.35
C THR A 5 6.88 -12.82 -4.86
N SER A 6 6.15 -13.58 -5.67
CA SER A 6 6.15 -13.45 -7.13
C SER A 6 5.63 -12.09 -7.58
N ILE A 7 4.54 -11.59 -6.96
CA ILE A 7 4.02 -10.25 -7.25
C ILE A 7 5.07 -9.18 -6.91
N PHE A 8 5.70 -9.28 -5.73
CA PHE A 8 6.73 -8.33 -5.31
C PHE A 8 7.94 -8.31 -6.27
N SER A 9 8.36 -9.48 -6.72
CA SER A 9 9.46 -9.63 -7.69
C SER A 9 9.10 -8.96 -9.03
N ILE A 10 7.91 -9.23 -9.56
CA ILE A 10 7.43 -8.61 -10.81
C ILE A 10 7.38 -7.08 -10.67
N THR A 11 6.83 -6.57 -9.57
CA THR A 11 6.79 -5.11 -9.31
C THR A 11 8.19 -4.52 -9.28
N SER A 12 9.14 -5.18 -8.61
CA SER A 12 10.53 -4.71 -8.50
C SER A 12 11.25 -4.64 -9.85
N ILE A 13 10.86 -5.46 -10.83
CA ILE A 13 11.43 -5.43 -12.19
C ILE A 13 10.74 -4.38 -13.05
N ILE A 14 9.41 -4.28 -12.98
CA ILE A 14 8.62 -3.38 -13.83
C ILE A 14 8.78 -1.92 -13.40
N THR A 15 8.85 -1.64 -12.10
CA THR A 15 8.89 -0.26 -11.57
C THR A 15 10.08 0.55 -12.08
N PRO A 16 11.34 0.05 -12.04
CA PRO A 16 12.49 0.78 -12.59
C PRO A 16 12.34 1.10 -14.09
N LEU A 17 11.85 0.14 -14.88
CA LEU A 17 11.62 0.33 -16.31
C LEU A 17 10.55 1.40 -16.57
N LEU A 18 9.43 1.32 -15.85
CA LEU A 18 8.33 2.27 -15.93
C LEU A 18 8.77 3.69 -15.54
N TYR A 19 9.51 3.82 -14.43
CA TYR A 19 9.98 5.12 -13.94
C TYR A 19 10.99 5.74 -14.91
N THR A 20 11.88 4.92 -15.47
CA THR A 20 12.85 5.38 -16.47
C THR A 20 12.15 5.86 -17.74
N ALA A 21 11.12 5.13 -18.20
CA ALA A 21 10.34 5.52 -19.38
C ALA A 21 9.58 6.84 -19.16
N ILE A 22 8.92 7.00 -18.00
CA ILE A 22 8.22 8.23 -17.62
C ILE A 22 9.21 9.40 -17.54
N PHE A 23 10.35 9.20 -16.88
CA PHE A 23 11.39 10.21 -16.77
C PHE A 23 11.85 10.66 -18.17
N SER A 24 12.26 9.72 -19.02
CA SER A 24 12.68 9.99 -20.40
C SER A 24 11.64 10.76 -21.21
N TRP A 25 10.36 10.41 -21.07
CA TRP A 25 9.27 11.08 -21.78
C TRP A 25 9.07 12.52 -21.30
N PHE A 26 9.17 12.79 -20.00
CA PHE A 26 9.00 14.12 -19.42
C PHE A 26 10.28 14.98 -19.42
N THR A 27 11.46 14.41 -19.69
CA THR A 27 12.74 15.15 -19.81
C THR A 27 13.27 15.20 -21.25
N GLY A 28 12.54 14.63 -22.21
CA GLY A 28 12.93 14.63 -23.61
C GLY A 28 12.82 16.02 -24.27
N PRO A 29 13.53 16.24 -25.40
CA PRO A 29 13.53 17.53 -26.11
C PRO A 29 12.16 17.95 -26.67
N SER A 30 11.21 17.01 -26.77
CA SER A 30 9.83 17.27 -27.21
C SER A 30 8.83 17.39 -26.05
N ALA A 31 9.30 17.46 -24.79
CA ALA A 31 8.41 17.52 -23.64
C ALA A 31 7.69 18.88 -23.54
N PRO A 32 6.34 18.93 -23.61
CA PRO A 32 5.59 20.19 -23.48
C PRO A 32 5.71 20.80 -22.08
N VAL A 33 6.02 19.98 -21.05
CA VAL A 33 6.34 20.41 -19.69
C VAL A 33 7.50 19.57 -19.18
N THR A 34 8.68 20.17 -19.01
CA THR A 34 9.87 19.47 -18.50
C THR A 34 9.75 19.31 -16.99
N PHE A 35 9.44 18.09 -16.53
CA PHE A 35 9.25 17.83 -15.11
C PHE A 35 9.92 16.51 -14.70
N GLY A 36 11.15 16.60 -14.19
CA GLY A 36 11.92 15.43 -13.73
C GLY A 36 11.30 14.69 -12.53
N GLY A 37 10.31 15.30 -11.86
CA GLY A 37 9.55 14.68 -10.76
C GLY A 37 8.39 13.78 -11.21
N ALA A 38 8.12 13.66 -12.51
CA ALA A 38 7.01 12.88 -13.05
C ALA A 38 6.92 11.42 -12.55
N PRO A 39 8.02 10.64 -12.47
CA PRO A 39 7.95 9.28 -11.93
C PRO A 39 7.55 9.24 -10.45
N TYR A 40 7.90 10.26 -9.65
CA TYR A 40 7.46 10.33 -8.25
C TYR A 40 5.97 10.65 -8.12
N LEU A 41 5.40 11.47 -9.01
CA LEU A 41 3.95 11.71 -9.05
C LEU A 41 3.19 10.42 -9.38
N LEU A 42 3.71 9.60 -10.30
CA LEU A 42 3.14 8.28 -10.59
C LEU A 42 3.15 7.40 -9.32
N GLY A 43 4.25 7.37 -8.59
CA GLY A 43 4.35 6.67 -7.31
C GLY A 43 3.35 7.18 -6.27
N ALA A 44 3.19 8.50 -6.15
CA ALA A 44 2.20 9.12 -5.26
C ALA A 44 0.77 8.74 -5.65
N CYS A 45 0.46 8.65 -6.94
CA CYS A 45 -0.83 8.19 -7.44
C CYS A 45 -1.11 6.73 -7.01
N PHE A 46 -0.16 5.82 -7.24
CA PHE A 46 -0.28 4.43 -6.80
C PHE A 46 -0.46 4.30 -5.29
N LEU A 47 0.32 5.04 -4.50
CA LEU A 47 0.21 5.05 -3.05
C LEU A 47 -1.16 5.54 -2.60
N THR A 48 -1.66 6.62 -3.21
CA THR A 48 -2.98 7.17 -2.91
C THR A 48 -4.08 6.15 -3.18
N LEU A 49 -4.03 5.46 -4.33
CA LEU A 49 -4.97 4.38 -4.64
C LEU A 49 -4.88 3.24 -3.62
N ALA A 50 -3.68 2.83 -3.23
CA ALA A 50 -3.48 1.79 -2.22
C ALA A 50 -4.08 2.19 -0.86
N VAL A 51 -3.87 3.44 -0.44
CA VAL A 51 -4.45 3.99 0.80
C VAL A 51 -5.98 4.04 0.71
N ILE A 52 -6.55 4.47 -0.41
CA ILE A 52 -8.00 4.47 -0.61
C ILE A 52 -8.56 3.05 -0.46
N VAL A 53 -7.95 2.07 -1.12
CA VAL A 53 -8.39 0.66 -1.01
C VAL A 53 -8.25 0.17 0.42
N PHE A 54 -7.14 0.46 1.09
CA PHE A 54 -6.92 0.07 2.48
C PHE A 54 -7.98 0.65 3.41
N VAL A 55 -8.21 1.97 3.36
CA VAL A 55 -9.18 2.63 4.25
C VAL A 55 -10.61 2.20 3.96
N THR A 56 -10.96 1.94 2.69
CA THR A 56 -12.33 1.56 2.30
C THR A 56 -12.63 0.07 2.48
N LYS A 57 -11.64 -0.82 2.35
CA LYS A 57 -11.85 -2.28 2.34
C LYS A 57 -11.29 -3.01 3.54
N VAL A 58 -10.37 -2.43 4.31
CA VAL A 58 -9.91 -3.07 5.55
C VAL A 58 -10.94 -2.84 6.66
N ALA A 59 -11.65 -3.92 7.02
CA ALA A 59 -12.59 -3.89 8.13
C ALA A 59 -11.83 -3.59 9.43
N ARG A 60 -12.33 -2.65 10.22
CA ARG A 60 -11.74 -2.30 11.51
C ARG A 60 -11.80 -3.54 12.41
N PRO A 61 -10.67 -4.04 12.95
CA PRO A 61 -10.69 -5.15 13.89
C PRO A 61 -11.60 -4.75 15.06
N ALA A 62 -12.68 -5.50 15.27
CA ALA A 62 -13.57 -5.29 16.41
C ALA A 62 -12.70 -5.33 17.68
N ALA A 63 -12.76 -4.25 18.46
CA ALA A 63 -12.02 -4.15 19.71
C ALA A 63 -12.26 -5.44 20.50
N ARG A 64 -11.20 -6.18 20.84
CA ARG A 64 -11.33 -7.35 21.71
C ARG A 64 -11.95 -6.86 23.02
N THR A 65 -13.23 -7.13 23.22
CA THR A 65 -13.85 -7.00 24.54
C THR A 65 -13.07 -7.92 25.45
N ASN A 66 -12.42 -7.32 26.45
CA ASN A 66 -11.56 -8.00 27.40
C ASN A 66 -12.27 -9.22 27.98
N VAL A 67 -11.63 -10.38 27.85
CA VAL A 67 -12.00 -11.68 28.46
C VAL A 67 -11.88 -11.64 30.00
N ALA A 68 -11.62 -10.46 30.59
CA ALA A 68 -11.46 -10.27 32.02
C ALA A 68 -12.75 -10.45 32.83
N THR A 69 -13.93 -10.49 32.20
CA THR A 69 -15.19 -10.66 32.93
C THR A 69 -15.48 -12.12 33.30
N GLY A 70 -14.88 -13.10 32.62
CA GLY A 70 -15.18 -14.53 32.86
C GLY A 70 -14.46 -15.16 34.07
N VAL A 71 -13.44 -14.51 34.62
CA VAL A 71 -12.68 -15.02 35.79
C VAL A 71 -13.23 -14.47 37.11
N ALA A 72 -13.91 -13.33 37.08
CA ALA A 72 -14.52 -12.73 38.28
C ALA A 72 -15.79 -13.48 38.74
N GLU A 73 -16.49 -14.16 37.81
CA GLU A 73 -17.72 -14.90 38.13
C GLU A 73 -17.43 -16.31 38.67
N ASP A 74 -16.30 -16.92 38.31
CA ASP A 74 -15.88 -18.27 38.75
C ASP A 74 -15.34 -18.28 40.20
N GLY A 75 -14.77 -17.16 40.67
CA GLY A 75 -14.26 -17.02 42.04
C GLY A 75 -15.30 -16.62 43.10
N ALA A 76 -16.53 -16.28 42.69
CA ALA A 76 -17.62 -15.93 43.59
C ALA A 76 -18.60 -17.09 43.87
N GLN A 77 -18.29 -18.29 43.35
CA GLN A 77 -19.09 -19.51 43.49
C GLN A 77 -18.35 -20.64 44.23
N VAL A 78 -17.25 -20.35 44.93
CA VAL A 78 -16.55 -21.30 45.82
C VAL A 78 -16.75 -20.98 47.30
#